data_AF-A0A924XH29-F1
#
_entry.id   AF-A0A924XH29-F1
#
_cell.length_a   1.000
_cell.length_b   1.000
_cell.length_c   1.000
_cell.angle_alpha   90.00
_cell.angle_beta   90.00
_cell.angle_gamma   90.00
#
_symmetry.space_group_name_H-M   'P 1'
#
loop_
_entity.id
_entity.type
_entity.pdbx_description
1 polymer ?
#
loop_
_entity_poly.entity_id
_entity_poly.type
_entity_poly.pdbx_seq_one_letter_code
_entity_poly.pdbx_strand_id
1 'polypeptide(L)'
;MTNGIVIHIQADTERRTEFFNSERIRIGADINCDLQFIAPLDLPEPDEKVWLELKRDDGFYRVAKMRRDLDLRLNGQPLQQMLPIHDGDYIEIAIADVKLSFFAVRTNAALLTRDSHTVRFIEEAAIESATSPAREDAKIFLREFLRELVQEISITTKLVTLGIVVASLAGVFYLGYALYHELERGHQQAEAQSQAIKNLETQLSQTTNTIGKIDESNKEMMKTVSLAPTLRVEYGNGVCLLVGTYDLVDRNNGKILRYPDPNAVSASPDYLTQSPNITEDGFDPPPPNTQTTQNAPKPQPPLTTEGNGSPVEYDFVGTGFHVGNGYIVTNRHVVQPWTVDEKVKLLNQLSNGRARLKRLVVYFPAFSEPFPIKVRQVDTREDLAITTIDPNSVFPEIPVLPLDIGSDAATVGKTVITMGYPNGPDRILAMVDDSEARSINARYGSSLQTLVNHLAQSKRIQPLLTQGAITDLDARRIVHDARTAEGGSGAPLFGQTGKVIGVNFGVFADNTAANMAIPIRYVVTILQRNGWKSPEQQLTE
;
A
#
# COMPACT_ATOMS: atom_id res chain seq x y z
N MET A 1 -19.38 -13.60 44.14
CA MET A 1 -20.09 -12.89 43.05
C MET A 1 -19.45 -13.30 41.74
N THR A 2 -20.24 -13.53 40.70
CA THR A 2 -19.72 -13.94 39.38
C THR A 2 -19.08 -12.74 38.71
N ASN A 3 -17.78 -12.78 38.43
CA ASN A 3 -17.00 -11.66 37.86
C ASN A 3 -17.01 -11.64 36.33
N GLY A 4 -17.76 -12.54 35.69
CA GLY A 4 -17.89 -12.63 34.24
C GLY A 4 -18.44 -14.00 33.86
N ILE A 5 -18.72 -14.20 32.57
CA ILE A 5 -19.25 -15.45 32.03
C ILE A 5 -18.38 -15.89 30.85
N VAL A 6 -18.00 -17.16 30.83
CA VAL A 6 -17.37 -17.80 29.69
C VAL A 6 -18.45 -18.48 28.88
N ILE A 7 -18.49 -18.21 27.57
CA ILE A 7 -19.43 -18.82 26.64
C ILE A 7 -18.62 -19.70 25.70
N HIS A 8 -18.85 -21.01 25.77
CA HIS A 8 -18.38 -21.97 24.78
C HIS A 8 -19.41 -22.07 23.67
N ILE A 9 -18.99 -21.75 22.45
CA ILE A 9 -19.80 -21.71 21.25
C ILE A 9 -19.42 -22.91 20.40
N GLN A 10 -20.41 -23.70 20.04
CA GLN A 10 -20.29 -24.78 19.08
C GLN A 10 -21.30 -24.51 17.96
N ALA A 11 -20.80 -24.25 16.76
CA ALA A 11 -21.61 -24.02 15.56
C ALA A 11 -21.05 -24.90 14.45
N ASP A 12 -21.84 -25.88 13.98
CA ASP A 12 -21.42 -26.88 12.99
C ASP A 12 -20.05 -27.54 13.35
N THR A 13 -18.97 -27.16 12.66
CA THR A 13 -17.60 -27.67 12.87
C THR A 13 -16.70 -26.75 13.68
N GLU A 14 -17.13 -25.53 13.98
CA GLU A 14 -16.33 -24.51 14.66
C GLU A 14 -16.62 -24.50 16.17
N ARG A 15 -15.55 -24.49 16.98
CA ARG A 15 -15.62 -24.37 18.43
C ARG A 15 -14.83 -23.15 18.88
N ARG A 16 -15.50 -22.22 19.53
CA ARG A 16 -14.91 -20.98 20.03
C ARG A 16 -15.28 -20.77 21.48
N THR A 17 -14.38 -20.19 22.27
CA THR A 17 -14.63 -19.89 23.69
C THR A 17 -14.35 -18.42 23.90
N GLU A 18 -15.32 -17.69 24.43
CA GLU A 18 -15.19 -16.25 24.68
C GLU A 18 -15.56 -15.90 26.12
N PHE A 19 -14.86 -14.91 26.67
CA PHE A 19 -15.09 -14.41 28.01
C PHE A 19 -15.73 -13.02 27.94
N PHE A 20 -16.82 -12.84 28.69
CA PHE A 20 -17.54 -11.57 28.80
C PHE A 20 -17.61 -11.10 30.25
N ASN A 21 -17.36 -9.81 30.45
CA ASN A 21 -17.50 -9.13 31.75
C ASN A 21 -18.37 -7.86 31.63
N SER A 22 -19.20 -7.80 30.59
CA SER A 22 -20.11 -6.67 30.37
C SER A 22 -21.40 -6.87 31.16
N GLU A 23 -22.03 -5.78 31.58
CA GLU A 23 -23.35 -5.77 32.24
C GLU A 23 -24.49 -6.22 31.29
N ARG A 24 -24.25 -6.11 29.98
CA ARG A 24 -25.18 -6.53 28.92
C ARG A 24 -24.37 -7.22 27.83
N ILE A 25 -24.85 -8.36 27.34
CA ILE A 25 -24.23 -9.14 26.26
C ILE A 25 -25.30 -9.36 25.19
N ARG A 26 -25.03 -8.92 23.97
CA ARG A 26 -25.91 -9.08 22.80
C ARG A 26 -25.35 -10.12 21.86
N ILE A 27 -26.19 -11.06 21.47
CA ILE A 27 -25.83 -12.18 20.59
C ILE A 27 -26.74 -12.12 19.37
N GLY A 28 -26.19 -12.13 18.16
CA GLY A 28 -26.99 -12.10 16.94
C GLY A 28 -26.18 -11.84 15.67
N ALA A 29 -26.86 -11.44 14.60
CA ALA A 29 -26.24 -11.19 13.29
C ALA A 29 -25.94 -9.70 13.01
N ASP A 30 -26.29 -8.81 13.94
CA ASP A 30 -26.01 -7.37 13.82
C ASP A 30 -24.53 -7.06 14.09
N ILE A 31 -24.03 -5.98 13.48
CA ILE A 31 -22.66 -5.46 13.71
C ILE A 31 -22.48 -4.89 15.13
N ASN A 32 -23.59 -4.58 15.80
CA ASN A 32 -23.60 -4.06 17.18
C ASN A 32 -23.77 -5.16 18.26
N CYS A 33 -23.69 -6.44 17.88
CA CYS A 33 -23.72 -7.56 18.81
C CYS A 33 -22.31 -7.85 19.35
N ASP A 34 -22.23 -8.18 20.64
CA ASP A 34 -20.98 -8.59 21.30
C ASP A 34 -20.52 -9.97 20.80
N LEU A 35 -21.48 -10.85 20.49
CA LEU A 35 -21.23 -12.13 19.83
C LEU A 35 -21.96 -12.16 18.48
N GLN A 36 -21.20 -12.09 17.39
CA GLN A 36 -21.74 -12.02 16.04
C GLN A 36 -21.74 -13.39 15.37
N PHE A 37 -22.89 -13.78 14.82
CA PHE A 37 -23.05 -14.94 13.95
C PHE A 37 -23.34 -14.51 12.53
N ILE A 38 -22.74 -15.20 11.56
CA ILE A 38 -23.13 -15.08 10.16
C ILE A 38 -24.47 -15.80 10.01
N ALA A 39 -25.54 -15.05 9.74
CA ALA A 39 -26.87 -15.63 9.56
C ALA A 39 -26.86 -16.63 8.39
N PRO A 40 -27.37 -17.87 8.57
CA PRO A 40 -27.63 -18.78 7.46
C PRO A 40 -28.55 -18.15 6.42
N LEU A 41 -28.30 -18.45 5.13
CA LEU A 41 -28.99 -17.86 3.98
C LEU A 41 -30.53 -18.08 3.98
N ASP A 42 -31.01 -19.06 4.75
CA ASP A 42 -32.42 -19.49 4.84
C ASP A 42 -33.18 -18.89 6.03
N LEU A 43 -32.57 -17.98 6.80
CA LEU A 43 -33.32 -17.27 7.84
C LEU A 43 -34.22 -16.18 7.20
N PRO A 44 -35.53 -16.14 7.51
CA PRO A 44 -36.40 -15.08 7.02
C PRO A 44 -35.84 -13.72 7.48
N GLU A 45 -35.67 -12.78 6.53
CA GLU A 45 -35.15 -11.44 6.81
C GLU A 45 -35.96 -10.80 7.95
N PRO A 46 -35.32 -10.49 9.09
CA PRO A 46 -36.04 -9.95 10.23
C PRO A 46 -35.71 -8.48 10.45
N ASP A 47 -36.72 -7.70 10.84
CA ASP A 47 -36.55 -6.35 11.39
C ASP A 47 -35.62 -6.33 12.61
N GLU A 48 -35.44 -7.48 13.29
CA GLU A 48 -34.60 -7.61 14.48
C GLU A 48 -33.44 -8.59 14.29
N LYS A 49 -32.22 -8.03 14.18
CA LYS A 49 -30.96 -8.75 13.98
C LYS A 49 -30.30 -9.26 15.27
N VAL A 50 -30.84 -8.91 16.44
CA VAL A 50 -30.41 -9.42 17.76
C VAL A 50 -31.21 -10.68 18.09
N TRP A 51 -30.53 -11.77 18.43
CA TRP A 51 -31.17 -13.07 18.71
C TRP A 51 -31.42 -13.28 20.19
N LEU A 52 -30.43 -12.95 21.02
CA LEU A 52 -30.47 -13.12 22.46
C LEU A 52 -29.73 -11.96 23.13
N GLU A 53 -30.30 -11.47 24.22
CA GLU A 53 -29.70 -10.45 25.05
C GLU A 53 -29.67 -10.91 26.50
N LEU A 54 -28.47 -10.92 27.07
CA LEU A 54 -28.23 -11.23 28.47
C LEU A 54 -27.95 -9.94 29.22
N LYS A 55 -28.57 -9.79 30.39
CA LYS A 55 -28.30 -8.68 31.30
C LYS A 55 -27.88 -9.25 32.65
N ARG A 56 -26.83 -8.69 33.22
CA ARG A 56 -26.37 -9.03 34.56
C ARG A 56 -27.30 -8.37 35.58
N ASP A 57 -27.82 -9.18 36.49
CA ASP A 57 -28.70 -8.74 37.57
C ASP A 57 -28.47 -9.64 38.79
N ASP A 58 -28.24 -9.03 39.95
CA ASP A 58 -27.98 -9.70 41.23
C ASP A 58 -26.90 -10.81 41.17
N GLY A 59 -25.85 -10.58 40.36
CA GLY A 59 -24.72 -11.50 40.20
C GLY A 59 -24.94 -12.68 39.25
N PHE A 60 -26.09 -12.76 38.57
CA PHE A 60 -26.39 -13.76 37.54
C PHE A 60 -26.66 -13.07 36.20
N TYR A 61 -26.39 -13.75 35.09
CA TYR A 61 -26.85 -13.30 33.77
C TYR A 61 -28.27 -13.81 33.55
N ARG A 62 -29.20 -12.90 33.24
CA ARG A 62 -30.61 -13.22 32.93
C ARG A 62 -30.91 -12.88 31.49
N VAL A 63 -31.81 -13.65 30.88
CA VAL A 63 -32.28 -13.37 29.50
C VAL A 63 -33.21 -12.17 29.49
N ALA A 64 -32.72 -11.02 29.01
CA ALA A 64 -33.46 -9.77 28.93
C ALA A 64 -34.32 -9.67 27.67
N LYS A 65 -33.79 -10.11 26.52
CA LYS A 65 -34.50 -10.13 25.24
C LYS A 65 -34.19 -11.43 24.49
N MET A 66 -35.18 -11.97 23.79
CA MET A 66 -35.03 -13.19 22.99
C MET A 66 -35.93 -13.13 21.76
N ARG A 67 -35.42 -13.60 20.63
CA ARG A 67 -36.23 -13.82 19.42
C ARG A 67 -37.01 -15.12 19.55
N ARG A 68 -38.33 -15.05 19.39
CA ARG A 68 -39.22 -16.21 19.57
C ARG A 68 -39.30 -17.12 18.34
N ASP A 69 -38.87 -16.61 17.20
CA ASP A 69 -38.86 -17.29 15.91
C ASP A 69 -37.63 -18.19 15.70
N LEU A 70 -36.62 -18.14 16.59
CA LEU A 70 -35.39 -18.95 16.50
C LEU A 70 -35.43 -20.25 17.33
N ASP A 71 -36.60 -20.64 17.87
CA ASP A 71 -36.81 -21.81 18.77
C ASP A 71 -35.66 -22.01 19.79
N LEU A 72 -35.40 -20.96 20.58
CA LEU A 72 -34.34 -20.96 21.58
C LEU A 72 -34.70 -21.87 22.76
N ARG A 73 -33.83 -22.84 23.07
CA ARG A 73 -34.02 -23.80 24.17
C ARG A 73 -32.91 -23.69 25.20
N LEU A 74 -33.26 -23.53 26.47
CA LEU A 74 -32.33 -23.64 27.61
C LEU A 74 -32.40 -25.05 28.17
N ASN A 75 -31.27 -25.77 28.17
CA ASN A 75 -31.20 -27.15 28.67
C ASN A 75 -32.28 -28.08 28.09
N GLY A 76 -32.65 -27.86 26.82
CA GLY A 76 -33.70 -28.62 26.12
C GLY A 76 -35.15 -28.14 26.35
N GLN A 77 -35.39 -27.14 27.21
CA GLN A 77 -36.71 -26.54 27.43
C GLN A 77 -36.87 -25.18 26.74
N PRO A 78 -38.09 -24.77 26.35
CA PRO A 78 -38.32 -23.46 25.72
C PRO A 78 -37.84 -22.32 26.63
N LEU A 79 -37.00 -21.43 26.08
CA LEU A 79 -36.43 -20.33 26.84
C LEU A 79 -37.50 -19.31 27.27
N GLN A 80 -37.41 -18.83 28.51
CA GLN A 80 -38.28 -17.79 29.06
C GLN A 80 -37.47 -16.54 29.42
N GLN A 81 -38.09 -15.36 29.27
CA GLN A 81 -37.48 -14.11 29.70
C GLN A 81 -37.29 -14.07 31.22
N MET A 82 -36.28 -13.33 31.68
CA MET A 82 -35.90 -13.13 33.09
C MET A 82 -35.37 -14.38 33.82
N LEU A 83 -35.22 -15.51 33.12
CA LEU A 83 -34.65 -16.72 33.70
C LEU A 83 -33.13 -16.55 33.92
N PRO A 84 -32.60 -16.87 35.11
CA PRO A 84 -31.18 -16.80 35.40
C PRO A 84 -30.44 -17.99 34.75
N ILE A 85 -29.30 -17.68 34.11
CA ILE A 85 -28.37 -18.67 33.57
C ILE A 85 -27.40 -19.08 34.67
N HIS A 86 -27.32 -20.38 34.94
CA HIS A 86 -26.43 -20.99 35.91
C HIS A 86 -25.16 -21.54 35.25
N ASP A 87 -24.19 -21.88 36.09
CA ASP A 87 -22.95 -22.52 35.66
C ASP A 87 -23.24 -23.91 35.07
N GLY A 88 -22.79 -24.15 33.83
CA GLY A 88 -23.02 -25.39 33.09
C GLY A 88 -24.31 -25.41 32.26
N ASP A 89 -25.13 -24.36 32.30
CA ASP A 89 -26.32 -24.27 31.44
C ASP A 89 -25.91 -24.12 29.97
N TYR A 90 -26.76 -24.61 29.05
CA TYR A 90 -26.59 -24.37 27.63
C TYR A 90 -27.87 -23.88 26.95
N ILE A 91 -27.72 -22.97 26.00
CA ILE A 91 -28.77 -22.51 25.10
C ILE A 91 -28.50 -23.08 23.71
N GLU A 92 -29.50 -23.76 23.17
CA GLU A 92 -29.49 -24.31 21.81
C GLU A 92 -30.38 -23.45 20.91
N ILE A 93 -29.83 -23.05 19.76
CA ILE A 93 -30.54 -22.31 18.71
C ILE A 93 -30.83 -23.31 17.59
N ALA A 94 -32.00 -23.94 17.65
CA ALA A 94 -32.32 -25.09 16.79
C ALA A 94 -32.24 -24.78 15.29
N ILE A 95 -32.56 -23.55 14.88
CA ILE A 95 -32.56 -23.14 13.47
C ILE A 95 -31.15 -22.85 12.94
N ALA A 96 -30.22 -22.45 13.80
CA ALA A 96 -28.86 -22.09 13.41
C ALA A 96 -27.83 -23.20 13.70
N ASP A 97 -28.26 -24.33 14.27
CA ASP A 97 -27.40 -25.41 14.78
C ASP A 97 -26.24 -24.89 15.66
N VAL A 98 -26.57 -23.92 16.52
CA VAL A 98 -25.62 -23.30 17.46
C VAL A 98 -25.97 -23.73 18.87
N LYS A 99 -24.96 -24.24 19.59
CA LYS A 99 -25.02 -24.53 21.02
C LYS A 99 -24.08 -23.59 21.78
N LEU A 100 -24.64 -22.83 22.71
CA LEU A 100 -23.94 -21.91 23.61
C LEU A 100 -23.93 -22.52 25.00
N SER A 101 -22.77 -22.89 25.54
CA SER A 101 -22.62 -23.39 26.92
C SER A 101 -22.00 -22.32 27.81
N PHE A 102 -22.59 -22.09 28.97
CA PHE A 102 -22.30 -20.96 29.84
C PHE A 102 -21.60 -21.41 31.12
N PHE A 103 -20.49 -20.76 31.45
CA PHE A 103 -19.71 -21.05 32.66
C PHE A 103 -19.45 -19.77 33.45
N ALA A 104 -19.82 -19.79 34.71
CA ALA A 104 -19.79 -18.66 35.62
C ALA A 104 -18.37 -18.48 36.19
N VAL A 105 -17.67 -17.39 35.85
CA VAL A 105 -16.34 -17.11 36.43
C VAL A 105 -16.52 -16.54 37.83
N ARG A 106 -16.37 -17.40 38.83
CA ARG A 106 -16.33 -16.99 40.23
C ARG A 106 -14.90 -16.71 40.65
N THR A 107 -14.65 -15.54 41.24
CA THR A 107 -13.41 -15.28 41.98
C THR A 107 -13.52 -15.99 43.33
N ASN A 108 -13.44 -17.32 43.30
CA ASN A 108 -13.16 -18.05 44.53
C ASN A 108 -11.66 -17.98 44.73
N ALA A 109 -11.23 -17.15 45.70
CA ALA A 109 -9.96 -17.36 46.35
C ALA A 109 -9.97 -18.81 46.83
N ALA A 110 -9.20 -19.68 46.17
CA ALA A 110 -8.99 -21.03 46.59
C ALA A 110 -8.19 -20.99 47.91
N LEU A 111 -8.89 -20.76 49.02
CA LEU A 111 -8.46 -21.27 50.31
C LEU A 111 -8.53 -22.79 50.19
N LEU A 112 -7.39 -23.39 49.84
CA LEU A 112 -7.06 -24.76 50.22
C LEU A 112 -6.97 -24.79 51.75
N THR A 113 -8.11 -24.74 52.44
CA THR A 113 -8.19 -25.19 53.82
C THR A 113 -8.21 -26.70 53.77
N ARG A 114 -7.07 -27.30 54.11
CA ARG A 114 -6.94 -28.70 54.45
C ARG A 114 -7.89 -28.96 55.62
N ASP A 115 -9.07 -29.50 55.33
CA ASP A 115 -10.01 -29.96 56.35
C ASP A 115 -9.42 -31.17 57.06
N SER A 116 -8.64 -30.93 58.12
CA SER A 116 -8.27 -31.92 59.12
C SER A 116 -9.33 -31.96 60.22
N HIS A 117 -10.58 -32.24 59.86
CA HIS A 117 -11.69 -32.31 60.83
C HIS A 117 -12.60 -33.53 60.68
N THR A 118 -12.04 -34.68 60.30
CA THR A 118 -12.69 -36.00 60.42
C THR A 118 -11.96 -36.97 61.34
N VAL A 119 -11.03 -36.47 62.17
CA VAL A 119 -10.37 -37.32 63.19
C VAL A 119 -10.85 -37.02 64.61
N ARG A 120 -11.56 -35.91 64.89
CA ARG A 120 -11.89 -35.58 66.30
C ARG A 120 -13.02 -36.41 66.91
N PHE A 121 -13.96 -36.95 66.13
CA PHE A 121 -14.97 -37.90 66.61
C PHE A 121 -14.39 -39.30 66.84
N ILE A 122 -13.44 -39.74 66.00
CA ILE A 122 -12.75 -41.02 66.18
C ILE A 122 -11.73 -40.90 67.33
N GLU A 123 -11.14 -39.72 67.53
CA GLU A 123 -10.20 -39.42 68.61
C GLU A 123 -10.92 -39.23 69.96
N GLU A 124 -12.07 -38.55 70.03
CA GLU A 124 -12.90 -38.49 71.25
C GLU A 124 -13.50 -39.86 71.60
N ALA A 125 -14.02 -40.63 70.63
CA ALA A 125 -14.48 -41.99 70.88
C ALA A 125 -13.32 -42.94 71.24
N ALA A 126 -12.12 -42.75 70.68
CA ALA A 126 -10.93 -43.52 71.02
C ALA A 126 -10.32 -43.13 72.38
N ILE A 127 -10.44 -41.87 72.81
CA ILE A 127 -9.97 -41.38 74.10
C ILE A 127 -10.98 -41.76 75.21
N GLU A 128 -12.27 -41.67 74.95
CA GLU A 128 -13.34 -42.10 75.88
C GLU A 128 -13.40 -43.63 76.01
N SER A 129 -13.02 -44.38 74.97
CA SER A 129 -12.81 -45.84 75.05
C SER A 129 -11.41 -46.25 75.53
N ALA A 130 -10.42 -45.33 75.59
CA ALA A 130 -9.08 -45.60 76.10
C ALA A 130 -8.99 -45.61 77.64
N THR A 131 -9.99 -45.08 78.35
CA THR A 131 -10.01 -45.00 79.82
C THR A 131 -10.88 -46.06 80.51
N SER A 132 -11.40 -47.04 79.78
CA SER A 132 -12.14 -48.17 80.37
C SER A 132 -11.20 -49.31 80.80
N PRO A 133 -11.32 -49.86 82.03
CA PRO A 133 -10.46 -50.92 82.55
C PRO A 133 -10.60 -52.28 81.82
N ALA A 134 -11.48 -52.38 80.81
CA ALA A 134 -11.74 -53.61 80.06
C ALA A 134 -10.76 -53.90 78.91
N ARG A 135 -9.72 -53.06 78.66
CA ARG A 135 -8.82 -53.24 77.50
C ARG A 135 -7.72 -54.27 77.70
N GLU A 136 -7.21 -54.42 78.93
CA GLU A 136 -6.27 -55.51 79.22
C GLU A 136 -7.01 -56.85 79.11
N ASP A 137 -8.19 -56.93 79.71
CA ASP A 137 -9.04 -58.11 79.62
C ASP A 137 -9.51 -58.40 78.20
N ALA A 138 -9.87 -57.40 77.38
CA ALA A 138 -10.31 -57.64 76.00
C ALA A 138 -9.15 -57.99 75.05
N LYS A 139 -7.93 -57.47 75.25
CA LYS A 139 -6.75 -57.88 74.47
C LYS A 139 -6.27 -59.27 74.86
N ILE A 140 -6.26 -59.57 76.16
CA ILE A 140 -5.95 -60.90 76.69
C ILE A 140 -7.02 -61.87 76.18
N PHE A 141 -8.31 -61.54 76.31
CA PHE A 141 -9.42 -62.32 75.78
C PHE A 141 -9.33 -62.50 74.26
N LEU A 142 -9.04 -61.47 73.46
CA LEU A 142 -8.88 -61.62 72.01
C LEU A 142 -7.68 -62.51 71.66
N ARG A 143 -6.59 -62.42 72.43
CA ARG A 143 -5.38 -63.22 72.24
C ARG A 143 -5.59 -64.68 72.64
N GLU A 144 -6.20 -64.93 73.80
CA GLU A 144 -6.60 -66.26 74.25
C GLU A 144 -7.66 -66.84 73.30
N PHE A 145 -8.68 -66.08 72.90
CA PHE A 145 -9.73 -66.52 71.98
C PHE A 145 -9.19 -66.82 70.57
N LEU A 146 -8.25 -66.02 70.06
CA LEU A 146 -7.52 -66.32 68.82
C LEU A 146 -6.64 -67.56 68.97
N ARG A 147 -6.01 -67.76 70.14
CA ARG A 147 -5.17 -68.93 70.41
C ARG A 147 -5.99 -70.21 70.51
N GLU A 148 -7.14 -70.17 71.17
CA GLU A 148 -8.11 -71.26 71.28
C GLU A 148 -8.71 -71.57 69.89
N LEU A 149 -9.16 -70.57 69.14
CA LEU A 149 -9.64 -70.73 67.75
C LEU A 149 -8.57 -71.39 66.88
N VAL A 150 -7.32 -70.94 66.96
CA VAL A 150 -6.22 -71.52 66.17
C VAL A 150 -5.88 -72.95 66.62
N GLN A 151 -6.11 -73.32 67.88
CA GLN A 151 -5.89 -74.69 68.36
C GLN A 151 -7.02 -75.65 67.98
N GLU A 152 -8.26 -75.19 67.88
CA GLU A 152 -9.43 -76.03 67.58
C GLU A 152 -9.66 -76.25 66.07
N ILE A 153 -9.02 -75.44 65.22
CA ILE A 153 -9.11 -75.55 63.76
C ILE A 153 -8.19 -76.67 63.21
N SER A 154 -8.77 -77.55 62.40
CA SER A 154 -8.07 -78.64 61.72
C SER A 154 -6.92 -78.16 60.80
N ILE A 155 -5.86 -78.97 60.67
CA ILE A 155 -4.66 -78.64 59.88
C ILE A 155 -4.99 -78.35 58.40
N THR A 156 -6.02 -79.00 57.84
CA THR A 156 -6.46 -78.77 56.46
C THR A 156 -7.02 -77.36 56.25
N THR A 157 -7.82 -76.86 57.20
CA THR A 157 -8.38 -75.50 57.14
C THR A 157 -7.27 -74.43 57.20
N LYS A 158 -6.19 -74.69 57.96
CA LYS A 158 -5.01 -73.80 58.03
C LYS A 158 -4.25 -73.74 56.71
N LEU A 159 -4.09 -74.87 56.02
CA LEU A 159 -3.46 -74.90 54.70
C LEU A 159 -4.31 -74.20 53.63
N VAL A 160 -5.64 -74.37 53.67
CA VAL A 160 -6.56 -73.70 52.75
C VAL A 160 -6.54 -72.18 52.96
N THR A 161 -6.60 -71.71 54.22
CA THR A 161 -6.52 -70.27 54.51
C THR A 161 -5.17 -69.68 54.13
N LEU A 162 -4.05 -70.38 54.37
CA LEU A 162 -2.73 -69.97 53.90
C LEU A 162 -2.67 -69.89 52.36
N GLY A 163 -3.22 -70.87 51.66
CA GLY A 163 -3.30 -70.88 50.20
C GLY A 163 -4.09 -69.70 49.64
N ILE A 164 -5.22 -69.35 50.27
CA ILE A 164 -6.01 -68.17 49.91
C ILE A 164 -5.19 -66.89 50.13
N VAL A 165 -4.52 -66.75 51.27
CA VAL A 165 -3.68 -65.57 51.56
C VAL A 165 -2.54 -65.41 50.54
N VAL A 166 -1.87 -66.50 50.18
CA VAL A 166 -0.81 -66.48 49.16
C VAL A 166 -1.37 -66.12 47.79
N ALA A 167 -2.53 -66.68 47.40
CA ALA A 167 -3.19 -66.34 46.15
C ALA A 167 -3.65 -64.88 46.10
N SER A 168 -4.17 -64.34 47.22
CA SER A 168 -4.54 -62.93 47.33
C SER A 168 -3.30 -62.01 47.22
N LEU A 169 -2.20 -62.34 47.90
CA LEU A 169 -0.95 -61.59 47.79
C LEU A 169 -0.37 -61.64 46.38
N ALA A 170 -0.39 -62.80 45.73
CA ALA A 170 0.05 -62.95 44.35
C ALA A 170 -0.84 -62.13 43.39
N GLY A 171 -2.16 -62.11 43.60
CA GLY A 171 -3.09 -61.29 42.83
C GLY A 171 -2.83 -59.78 42.98
N VAL A 172 -2.56 -59.31 44.20
CA VAL A 172 -2.21 -57.90 44.47
C VAL A 172 -0.88 -57.54 43.82
N PHE A 173 0.14 -58.39 43.91
CA PHE A 173 1.43 -58.17 43.25
C PHE A 173 1.29 -58.15 41.72
N TYR A 174 0.46 -59.04 41.15
CA TYR A 174 0.20 -59.07 39.72
C TYR A 174 -0.53 -57.81 39.23
N LEU A 175 -1.57 -57.37 39.96
CA LEU A 175 -2.29 -56.12 39.66
C LEU A 175 -1.36 -54.90 39.76
N GLY A 176 -0.52 -54.85 40.81
CA GLY A 176 0.48 -53.79 40.97
C GLY A 176 1.49 -53.77 39.81
N TYR A 177 1.99 -54.95 39.41
CA TYR A 177 2.90 -55.08 38.27
C TYR A 177 2.25 -54.67 36.94
N ALA A 178 0.99 -55.09 36.70
CA ALA A 178 0.25 -54.73 35.49
C ALA A 178 -0.01 -53.22 35.40
N LEU A 179 -0.47 -52.60 36.49
CA LEU A 179 -0.69 -51.15 36.57
C LEU A 179 0.61 -50.37 36.38
N TYR A 180 1.70 -50.80 37.01
CA TYR A 180 3.02 -50.18 36.85
C TYR A 180 3.44 -50.19 35.38
N HIS A 181 3.28 -51.32 34.71
CA HIS A 181 3.71 -51.47 33.32
C HIS A 181 2.82 -50.70 32.33
N GLU A 182 1.55 -50.49 32.65
CA GLU A 182 0.61 -49.71 31.86
C GLU A 182 0.84 -48.19 32.02
N LEU A 183 1.17 -47.74 33.24
CA LEU A 183 1.57 -46.35 33.50
C LEU A 183 2.86 -45.97 32.78
N GLU A 184 3.87 -46.86 32.76
CA GLU A 184 5.14 -46.62 32.06
C GLU A 184 4.92 -46.44 30.54
N ARG A 185 4.04 -47.26 29.94
CA ARG A 185 3.64 -47.12 28.53
C ARG A 185 2.86 -45.83 28.29
N GLY A 186 1.97 -45.46 29.22
CA GLY A 186 1.23 -44.20 29.18
C GLY A 186 2.14 -42.98 29.25
N HIS A 187 3.16 -43.00 30.11
CA HIS A 187 4.16 -41.92 30.20
C HIS A 187 4.95 -41.74 28.91
N GLN A 188 5.43 -42.83 28.30
CA GLN A 188 6.14 -42.76 27.02
C GLN A 188 5.26 -42.20 25.89
N GLN A 189 3.99 -42.60 25.85
CA GLN A 189 3.05 -42.12 24.83
C GLN A 189 2.68 -40.65 25.06
N ALA A 190 2.55 -40.21 26.32
CA ALA A 190 2.32 -38.82 26.70
C ALA A 190 3.51 -37.92 26.36
N GLU A 191 4.75 -38.39 26.58
CA GLU A 191 5.96 -37.67 26.16
C GLU A 191 6.05 -37.54 24.65
N ALA A 192 5.78 -38.63 23.90
CA ALA A 192 5.76 -38.60 22.44
C ALA A 192 4.69 -37.64 21.89
N GLN A 193 3.48 -37.65 22.49
CA GLN A 193 2.43 -36.68 22.15
C GLN A 193 2.84 -35.25 22.48
N SER A 194 3.44 -35.00 23.65
CA SER A 194 3.93 -33.68 24.03
C SER A 194 4.99 -33.16 23.07
N GLN A 195 5.92 -34.01 22.61
CA GLN A 195 6.90 -33.66 21.60
C GLN A 195 6.26 -33.37 20.24
N ALA A 196 5.28 -34.17 19.81
CA ALA A 196 4.54 -33.92 18.57
C ALA A 196 3.78 -32.59 18.62
N ILE A 197 3.14 -32.26 19.76
CA ILE A 197 2.47 -30.98 19.98
C ILE A 197 3.47 -29.82 19.92
N LYS A 198 4.63 -29.93 20.58
CA LYS A 198 5.68 -28.90 20.50
C LYS A 198 6.20 -28.68 19.08
N ASN A 199 6.37 -29.76 18.32
CA ASN A 199 6.78 -29.68 16.91
C ASN A 199 5.69 -29.01 16.06
N LEU A 200 4.42 -29.35 16.28
CA LEU A 200 3.28 -28.70 15.63
C LEU A 200 3.18 -27.22 15.99
N GLU A 201 3.32 -26.85 17.25
CA GLU A 201 3.35 -25.44 17.70
C GLU A 201 4.49 -24.67 17.02
N THR A 202 5.67 -25.29 16.92
CA THR A 202 6.82 -24.69 16.25
C THR A 202 6.56 -24.50 14.75
N GLN A 203 5.99 -25.51 14.08
CA GLN A 203 5.61 -25.44 12.67
C GLN A 203 4.50 -24.41 12.43
N LEU A 204 3.50 -24.33 13.31
CA LEU A 204 2.44 -23.33 13.26
C LEU A 204 3.04 -21.93 13.42
N SER A 205 3.93 -21.72 14.40
CA SER A 205 4.62 -20.44 14.59
C SER A 205 5.44 -20.02 13.36
N GLN A 206 6.19 -20.96 12.76
CA GLN A 206 6.93 -20.71 11.51
C GLN A 206 5.99 -20.39 10.34
N THR A 207 4.86 -21.09 10.25
CA THR A 207 3.85 -20.87 9.22
C THR A 207 3.19 -19.50 9.39
N THR A 208 2.78 -19.12 10.60
CA THR A 208 2.22 -17.80 10.90
C THR A 208 3.21 -16.68 10.57
N ASN A 209 4.49 -16.84 10.92
CA ASN A 209 5.52 -15.87 10.54
C ASN A 209 5.69 -15.77 9.02
N THR A 210 5.59 -16.89 8.30
CA THR A 210 5.68 -16.91 6.83
C THR A 210 4.46 -16.24 6.20
N ILE A 211 3.25 -16.51 6.72
CA ILE A 211 2.01 -15.84 6.29
C ILE A 211 2.11 -14.34 6.53
N GLY A 212 2.64 -13.90 7.67
CA GLY A 212 2.87 -12.48 7.96
C GLY A 212 3.79 -11.80 6.93
N LYS A 213 4.91 -12.46 6.57
CA LYS A 213 5.81 -11.96 5.52
C LYS A 213 5.16 -11.93 4.13
N ILE A 214 4.31 -12.92 3.82
CA ILE A 214 3.57 -12.96 2.55
C ILE A 214 2.53 -11.83 2.50
N ASP A 215 1.81 -11.56 3.58
CA ASP A 215 0.86 -10.44 3.67
C ASP A 215 1.57 -9.09 3.49
N GLU A 216 2.72 -8.91 4.12
CA GLU A 216 3.54 -7.71 3.97
C GLU A 216 4.02 -7.53 2.51
N SER A 217 4.58 -8.58 1.90
CA SER A 217 5.00 -8.57 0.50
C SER A 217 3.83 -8.32 -0.47
N ASN A 218 2.66 -8.92 -0.21
CA ASN A 218 1.46 -8.68 -1.00
C ASN A 218 1.00 -7.22 -0.89
N LYS A 219 1.03 -6.62 0.30
CA LYS A 219 0.73 -5.20 0.50
C LYS A 219 1.70 -4.29 -0.26
N GLU A 220 2.99 -4.58 -0.22
CA GLU A 220 4.00 -3.81 -0.97
C GLU A 220 3.81 -3.94 -2.50
N MET A 221 3.53 -5.15 -2.99
CA MET A 221 3.21 -5.37 -4.41
C MET A 221 1.95 -4.61 -4.82
N MET A 222 0.86 -4.71 -4.03
CA MET A 222 -0.37 -3.98 -4.30
C MET A 222 -0.14 -2.46 -4.32
N LYS A 223 0.66 -1.92 -3.40
CA LYS A 223 1.03 -0.50 -3.39
C LYS A 223 1.80 -0.10 -4.66
N THR A 224 2.73 -0.93 -5.11
CA THR A 224 3.52 -0.66 -6.32
C THR A 224 2.67 -0.71 -7.58
N VAL A 225 1.79 -1.70 -7.71
CA VAL A 225 0.91 -1.89 -8.88
C VAL A 225 -0.18 -0.81 -8.94
N SER A 226 -0.73 -0.40 -7.79
CA SER A 226 -1.75 0.64 -7.72
C SER A 226 -1.20 2.06 -7.86
N LEU A 227 0.10 2.27 -7.68
CA LEU A 227 0.71 3.60 -7.68
C LEU A 227 0.42 4.39 -8.96
N ALA A 228 0.62 3.79 -10.13
CA ALA A 228 0.41 4.47 -11.40
C ALA A 228 -1.05 4.92 -11.63
N PRO A 229 -2.06 4.04 -11.50
CA PRO A 229 -3.47 4.45 -11.53
C PRO A 229 -3.82 5.53 -10.49
N THR A 230 -3.36 5.38 -9.26
CA THR A 230 -3.63 6.33 -8.17
C THR A 230 -3.06 7.71 -8.50
N LEU A 231 -1.77 7.78 -8.89
CA LEU A 231 -1.13 9.04 -9.28
C LEU A 231 -1.84 9.71 -10.45
N ARG A 232 -2.33 8.92 -11.42
CA ARG A 232 -3.06 9.44 -12.58
C ARG A 232 -4.38 10.10 -12.20
N VAL A 233 -5.09 9.57 -11.21
CA VAL A 233 -6.37 10.11 -10.71
C VAL A 233 -6.12 11.30 -9.79
N GLU A 234 -5.19 11.18 -8.85
CA GLU A 234 -4.92 12.22 -7.84
C GLU A 234 -4.21 13.44 -8.40
N TYR A 235 -3.18 13.24 -9.25
CA TYR A 235 -2.28 14.30 -9.69
C TYR A 235 -2.30 14.56 -11.19
N GLY A 236 -3.02 13.75 -11.96
CA GLY A 236 -3.10 13.88 -13.42
C GLY A 236 -3.47 15.29 -13.90
N ASN A 237 -4.42 15.92 -13.22
CA ASN A 237 -4.87 17.27 -13.55
C ASN A 237 -3.91 18.37 -13.08
N GLY A 238 -2.90 18.06 -12.27
CA GLY A 238 -1.90 19.01 -11.76
C GLY A 238 -0.65 19.09 -12.64
N VAL A 239 -0.52 18.17 -13.60
CA VAL A 239 0.51 18.21 -14.65
C VAL A 239 -0.07 18.93 -15.87
N CYS A 240 0.65 19.92 -16.39
CA CYS A 240 0.19 20.78 -17.47
C CYS A 240 1.10 20.72 -18.70
N LEU A 241 0.48 20.88 -19.87
CA LEU A 241 1.17 21.11 -21.14
C LEU A 241 1.53 22.58 -21.23
N LEU A 242 2.82 22.89 -21.27
CA LEU A 242 3.33 24.23 -21.48
C LEU A 242 3.49 24.48 -22.97
N VAL A 243 2.95 25.60 -23.46
CA VAL A 243 3.04 26.01 -24.85
C VAL A 243 3.50 27.46 -24.89
N GLY A 244 4.52 27.73 -25.69
CA GLY A 244 5.01 29.09 -25.88
C GLY A 244 5.42 29.36 -27.31
N THR A 245 5.53 30.65 -27.59
CA THR A 245 6.01 31.16 -28.87
C THR A 245 7.04 32.25 -28.62
N TYR A 246 8.12 32.25 -29.41
CA TYR A 246 9.14 33.29 -29.34
C TYR A 246 9.53 33.76 -30.73
N ASP A 247 9.86 35.03 -30.81
CA ASP A 247 10.30 35.66 -32.05
C ASP A 247 11.78 36.01 -31.93
N LEU A 248 12.49 36.06 -33.06
CA LEU A 248 13.82 36.64 -33.11
C LEU A 248 13.71 38.14 -33.43
N VAL A 249 14.42 38.96 -32.66
CA VAL A 249 14.50 40.42 -32.86
C VAL A 249 15.95 40.85 -32.93
N ASP A 250 16.24 41.90 -33.68
CA ASP A 250 17.57 42.49 -33.73
C ASP A 250 17.93 43.12 -32.37
N ARG A 251 19.18 42.94 -31.94
CA ARG A 251 19.67 43.42 -30.63
C ARG A 251 19.71 44.95 -30.51
N ASN A 252 19.98 45.65 -31.60
CA ASN A 252 20.21 47.09 -31.62
C ASN A 252 18.90 47.87 -31.69
N ASN A 253 17.99 47.45 -32.57
CA ASN A 253 16.76 48.21 -32.84
C ASN A 253 15.48 47.53 -32.31
N GLY A 254 15.55 46.27 -31.86
CA GLY A 254 14.40 45.52 -31.34
C GLY A 254 13.33 45.17 -32.37
N LYS A 255 13.58 45.42 -33.67
CA LYS A 255 12.69 45.04 -34.77
C LYS A 255 12.74 43.54 -34.99
N ILE A 256 11.62 42.98 -35.45
CA ILE A 256 11.47 41.55 -35.70
C ILE A 256 12.34 41.14 -36.89
N LEU A 257 13.11 40.07 -36.70
CA LEU A 257 13.88 39.44 -37.75
C LEU A 257 12.96 38.58 -38.62
N ARG A 258 13.15 38.68 -39.92
CA ARG A 258 12.35 38.02 -40.96
C ARG A 258 13.26 37.19 -41.83
N TYR A 259 12.70 36.15 -42.43
CA TYR A 259 13.38 35.47 -43.52
C TYR A 259 13.53 36.45 -44.70
N PRO A 260 14.67 36.48 -45.39
CA PRO A 260 14.81 37.28 -46.59
C PRO A 260 13.85 36.76 -47.67
N ASP A 261 13.35 37.66 -48.51
CA ASP A 261 12.51 37.29 -49.65
C ASP A 261 13.28 36.29 -50.53
N PRO A 262 12.72 35.11 -50.87
CA PRO A 262 13.39 34.15 -51.74
C PRO A 262 13.81 34.77 -53.09
N ASN A 263 13.15 35.83 -53.55
CA ASN A 263 13.54 36.56 -54.76
C ASN A 263 14.66 37.58 -54.55
N ALA A 264 14.93 38.02 -53.32
CA ALA A 264 16.03 38.94 -53.00
C ALA A 264 17.39 38.21 -52.89
N VAL A 265 17.38 36.92 -52.60
CA VAL A 265 18.60 36.09 -52.48
C VAL A 265 19.26 35.81 -53.84
N SER A 266 18.55 36.07 -54.94
CA SER A 266 19.06 35.95 -56.32
C SER A 266 19.97 37.11 -56.75
N ALA A 267 20.15 38.16 -55.93
CA ALA A 267 20.80 39.42 -56.31
C ALA A 267 22.16 39.67 -55.61
N SER A 268 22.94 38.62 -55.34
CA SER A 268 24.35 38.78 -54.96
C SER A 268 25.22 37.83 -55.80
N PRO A 269 25.77 38.30 -56.93
CA PRO A 269 26.69 37.52 -57.74
C PRO A 269 28.09 37.70 -57.16
N ASP A 270 28.52 36.86 -56.19
CA ASP A 270 29.96 36.79 -55.87
C ASP A 270 30.41 35.55 -55.07
N TYR A 271 29.68 34.43 -55.15
CA TYR A 271 30.18 33.15 -54.64
C TYR A 271 29.82 31.98 -55.56
N LEU A 272 30.16 32.07 -56.84
CA LEU A 272 30.16 30.93 -57.76
C LEU A 272 31.37 30.99 -58.68
N THR A 273 32.53 30.53 -58.21
CA THR A 273 33.57 30.00 -59.10
C THR A 273 34.34 28.90 -58.39
N GLN A 274 34.02 27.64 -58.72
CA GLN A 274 34.97 26.62 -59.17
C GLN A 274 34.26 25.25 -59.15
N SER A 275 33.53 24.96 -60.22
CA SER A 275 33.29 23.57 -60.62
C SER A 275 34.52 23.12 -61.41
N PRO A 276 35.17 21.98 -61.10
CA PRO A 276 36.16 21.42 -62.01
C PRO A 276 35.44 20.88 -63.25
N ASN A 277 35.91 21.29 -64.42
CA ASN A 277 35.52 20.71 -65.70
C ASN A 277 35.83 19.21 -65.68
N ILE A 278 34.81 18.41 -65.99
CA ILE A 278 34.96 16.99 -66.28
C ILE A 278 35.30 16.89 -67.77
N THR A 279 36.56 16.60 -68.09
CA THR A 279 36.94 16.09 -69.41
C THR A 279 36.85 14.58 -69.40
N GLU A 280 36.12 14.02 -70.36
CA GLU A 280 36.13 12.60 -70.73
C GLU A 280 37.56 12.16 -71.09
N ASP A 281 38.08 11.18 -70.36
CA ASP A 281 38.94 10.07 -70.81
C ASP A 281 39.91 9.66 -69.68
N GLY A 282 39.92 8.36 -69.36
CA GLY A 282 41.01 7.74 -68.61
C GLY A 282 40.63 7.13 -67.26
N PHE A 283 40.79 5.81 -67.18
CA PHE A 283 40.59 4.95 -66.03
C PHE A 283 41.74 5.12 -65.02
N ASP A 284 41.50 5.80 -63.90
CA ASP A 284 42.38 5.77 -62.72
C ASP A 284 41.55 5.49 -61.45
N PRO A 285 41.97 4.57 -60.57
CA PRO A 285 41.24 4.28 -59.33
C PRO A 285 41.43 5.42 -58.31
N PRO A 286 40.40 5.79 -57.52
CA PRO A 286 40.51 6.88 -56.56
C PRO A 286 41.37 6.48 -55.34
N PRO A 287 42.08 7.44 -54.70
CA PRO A 287 42.83 7.19 -53.48
C PRO A 287 41.91 6.87 -52.28
N PRO A 288 42.37 6.09 -51.28
CA PRO A 288 41.56 5.70 -50.15
C PRO A 288 41.50 6.83 -49.13
N ASN A 289 40.57 7.78 -49.32
CA ASN A 289 39.89 8.54 -48.25
C ASN A 289 38.98 9.60 -48.86
N THR A 290 37.77 9.18 -49.23
CA THR A 290 36.63 10.09 -49.37
C THR A 290 35.53 9.58 -48.45
N GLN A 291 35.58 10.00 -47.20
CA GLN A 291 34.36 10.07 -46.39
C GLN A 291 33.44 11.06 -47.10
N THR A 292 32.27 10.59 -47.48
CA THR A 292 31.16 11.38 -47.98
C THR A 292 30.72 12.38 -46.91
N THR A 293 31.29 13.59 -46.93
CA THR A 293 30.70 14.78 -46.29
C THR A 293 29.50 15.25 -47.10
N GLN A 294 28.44 14.44 -47.14
CA GLN A 294 27.10 14.90 -47.46
C GLN A 294 26.45 15.29 -46.14
N ASN A 295 26.56 16.58 -45.77
CA ASN A 295 25.69 17.34 -44.86
C ASN A 295 26.37 18.65 -44.39
N ALA A 296 27.00 19.40 -45.29
CA ALA A 296 27.24 20.81 -45.01
C ALA A 296 25.89 21.55 -45.16
N PRO A 297 25.36 22.22 -44.12
CA PRO A 297 24.15 23.01 -44.27
C PRO A 297 24.39 24.08 -45.34
N LYS A 298 23.51 24.17 -46.34
CA LYS A 298 23.50 25.28 -47.29
C LYS A 298 23.53 26.59 -46.49
N PRO A 299 24.40 27.57 -46.82
CA PRO A 299 24.44 28.84 -46.11
C PRO A 299 23.07 29.50 -46.24
N GLN A 300 22.32 29.50 -45.13
CA GLN A 300 21.06 30.24 -45.07
C GLN A 300 21.41 31.73 -45.01
N PRO A 301 20.85 32.56 -45.90
CA PRO A 301 21.10 33.99 -45.87
C PRO A 301 20.72 34.56 -44.49
N PRO A 302 21.49 35.53 -43.98
CA PRO A 302 21.27 36.10 -42.65
C PRO A 302 19.85 36.70 -42.55
N LEU A 303 19.25 36.61 -41.37
CA LEU A 303 17.92 37.18 -41.13
C LEU A 303 17.97 38.70 -41.29
N THR A 304 16.90 39.27 -41.83
CA THR A 304 16.83 40.71 -42.11
C THR A 304 15.78 41.38 -41.24
N THR A 305 16.00 42.64 -40.87
CA THR A 305 14.96 43.49 -40.24
C THR A 305 14.09 44.22 -41.27
N GLU A 306 14.48 44.12 -42.54
CA GLU A 306 13.86 44.75 -43.71
C GLU A 306 13.42 43.68 -44.71
N GLY A 307 12.41 43.98 -45.52
CA GLY A 307 11.81 43.04 -46.47
C GLY A 307 10.46 42.48 -46.01
N ASN A 308 9.75 41.85 -46.96
CA ASN A 308 8.38 41.36 -46.78
C ASN A 308 8.29 39.88 -46.39
N GLY A 309 9.42 39.25 -46.07
CA GLY A 309 9.40 37.86 -45.65
C GLY A 309 8.71 37.64 -44.30
N SER A 310 8.31 36.40 -44.06
CA SER A 310 7.60 36.02 -42.84
C SER A 310 8.48 36.27 -41.59
N PRO A 311 7.90 36.79 -40.50
CA PRO A 311 8.57 36.86 -39.21
C PRO A 311 9.13 35.50 -38.80
N VAL A 312 10.32 35.50 -38.19
CA VAL A 312 10.87 34.30 -37.58
C VAL A 312 10.21 34.10 -36.22
N GLU A 313 9.21 33.23 -36.20
CA GLU A 313 8.52 32.78 -34.99
C GLU A 313 8.67 31.27 -34.84
N TYR A 314 8.93 30.82 -33.62
CA TYR A 314 9.04 29.40 -33.31
C TYR A 314 8.10 29.06 -32.16
N ASP A 315 7.34 27.98 -32.38
CA ASP A 315 6.48 27.37 -31.37
C ASP A 315 7.29 26.31 -30.60
N PHE A 316 7.03 26.19 -29.30
CA PHE A 316 7.64 25.16 -28.47
C PHE A 316 6.66 24.61 -27.44
N VAL A 317 6.91 23.38 -27.02
CA VAL A 317 6.12 22.66 -26.03
C VAL A 317 7.01 22.10 -24.92
N GLY A 318 6.43 21.93 -23.75
CA GLY A 318 7.07 21.21 -22.67
C GLY A 318 6.05 20.79 -21.62
N THR A 319 6.55 20.22 -20.53
CA THR A 319 5.73 19.81 -19.40
C THR A 319 6.03 20.71 -18.20
N GLY A 320 5.03 20.97 -17.38
CA GLY A 320 5.21 21.53 -16.05
C GLY A 320 4.22 20.91 -15.07
N PHE A 321 4.39 21.19 -13.79
CA PHE A 321 3.48 20.70 -12.77
C PHE A 321 3.29 21.69 -11.62
N HIS A 322 2.08 21.71 -11.05
CA HIS A 322 1.68 22.60 -9.99
C HIS A 322 2.13 22.10 -8.61
N VAL A 323 2.77 22.98 -7.84
CA VAL A 323 3.31 22.67 -6.50
C VAL A 323 2.62 23.48 -5.40
N GLY A 324 1.46 24.09 -5.67
CA GLY A 324 0.68 24.87 -4.71
C GLY A 324 0.95 26.36 -4.80
N ASN A 325 0.05 27.18 -4.22
CA ASN A 325 0.10 28.64 -4.23
C ASN A 325 0.27 29.26 -5.64
N GLY A 326 -0.18 28.57 -6.69
CA GLY A 326 -0.03 28.99 -8.09
C GLY A 326 1.38 28.84 -8.66
N TYR A 327 2.31 28.16 -7.98
CA TYR A 327 3.65 27.90 -8.49
C TYR A 327 3.66 26.66 -9.38
N ILE A 328 4.31 26.78 -10.54
CA ILE A 328 4.52 25.71 -11.50
C ILE A 328 6.01 25.53 -11.74
N VAL A 329 6.47 24.29 -11.67
CA VAL A 329 7.87 23.90 -11.88
C VAL A 329 8.03 23.31 -13.27
N THR A 330 9.11 23.70 -13.95
CA THR A 330 9.53 23.16 -15.24
C THR A 330 11.05 23.34 -15.41
N ASN A 331 11.61 22.98 -16.56
CA ASN A 331 13.00 23.26 -16.88
C ASN A 331 13.22 24.68 -17.42
N ARG A 332 14.43 25.21 -17.26
CA ARG A 332 14.79 26.50 -17.86
C ARG A 332 14.78 26.43 -19.39
N HIS A 333 15.31 25.38 -20.00
CA HIS A 333 15.29 25.25 -21.46
C HIS A 333 13.86 25.17 -22.02
N VAL A 334 12.86 24.75 -21.24
CA VAL A 334 11.45 24.76 -21.67
C VAL A 334 10.92 26.19 -21.77
N VAL A 335 11.25 27.08 -20.83
CA VAL A 335 10.83 28.50 -20.89
C VAL A 335 11.76 29.39 -21.71
N GLN A 336 12.96 28.90 -22.05
CA GLN A 336 13.99 29.58 -22.83
C GLN A 336 14.68 28.62 -23.84
N PRO A 337 13.94 28.06 -24.83
CA PRO A 337 14.46 27.02 -25.73
C PRO A 337 15.64 27.49 -26.60
N TRP A 338 15.69 28.78 -26.94
CA TRP A 338 16.81 29.38 -27.69
C TRP A 338 18.17 29.31 -26.98
N THR A 339 18.22 28.91 -25.71
CA THR A 339 19.47 28.71 -24.98
C THR A 339 20.13 27.37 -25.29
N VAL A 340 19.38 26.41 -25.85
CA VAL A 340 19.86 25.07 -26.19
C VAL A 340 19.78 24.77 -27.69
N ASP A 341 18.90 25.44 -28.43
CA ASP A 341 18.75 25.26 -29.88
C ASP A 341 19.96 25.83 -30.66
N GLU A 342 20.79 24.94 -31.21
CA GLU A 342 22.00 25.28 -31.97
C GLU A 342 21.70 26.07 -33.26
N LYS A 343 20.57 25.78 -33.94
CA LYS A 343 20.18 26.52 -35.14
C LYS A 343 19.84 27.96 -34.78
N VAL A 344 19.10 28.16 -33.70
CA VAL A 344 18.72 29.50 -33.22
C VAL A 344 19.92 30.26 -32.68
N LYS A 345 20.87 29.59 -32.01
CA LYS A 345 22.15 30.19 -31.61
C LYS A 345 22.92 30.70 -32.83
N LEU A 346 23.04 29.87 -33.88
CA LEU A 346 23.71 30.25 -35.13
C LEU A 346 23.00 31.44 -35.80
N LEU A 347 21.67 31.41 -35.92
CA LEU A 347 20.90 32.53 -36.49
C LEU A 347 21.07 33.83 -35.71
N ASN A 348 21.07 33.75 -34.37
CA ASN A 348 21.33 34.90 -33.50
C ASN A 348 22.75 35.45 -33.66
N GLN A 349 23.75 34.58 -33.87
CA GLN A 349 25.13 34.99 -34.12
C GLN A 349 25.29 35.66 -35.49
N LEU A 350 24.71 35.07 -36.54
CA LEU A 350 24.82 35.59 -37.91
C LEU A 350 24.04 36.88 -38.15
N SER A 351 22.91 37.06 -37.45
CA SER A 351 21.96 38.15 -37.74
C SER A 351 21.87 39.18 -36.62
N ASN A 352 22.84 39.19 -35.69
CA ASN A 352 22.81 40.01 -34.47
C ASN A 352 21.46 39.93 -33.72
N GLY A 353 20.88 38.73 -33.70
CA GLY A 353 19.56 38.45 -33.15
C GLY A 353 19.57 38.20 -31.65
N ARG A 354 18.41 38.41 -31.03
CA ARG A 354 18.05 37.92 -29.70
C ARG A 354 16.64 37.35 -29.76
N ALA A 355 16.42 36.26 -29.05
CA ALA A 355 15.08 35.72 -28.86
C ALA A 355 14.29 36.58 -27.86
N ARG A 356 13.01 36.79 -28.15
CA ARG A 356 12.05 37.45 -27.26
C ARG A 356 10.84 36.55 -27.10
N LEU A 357 10.54 36.17 -25.87
CA LEU A 357 9.32 35.45 -25.53
C LEU A 357 8.10 36.31 -25.89
N LYS A 358 7.25 35.82 -26.79
CA LYS A 358 6.04 36.50 -27.25
C LYS A 358 4.84 36.07 -26.41
N ARG A 359 4.71 34.77 -26.15
CA ARG A 359 3.61 34.20 -25.37
C ARG A 359 4.05 32.94 -24.65
N LEU A 360 3.53 32.75 -23.46
CA LEU A 360 3.76 31.57 -22.64
C LEU A 360 2.51 31.24 -21.82
N VAL A 361 1.95 30.06 -22.05
CA VAL A 361 0.72 29.60 -21.41
C VAL A 361 0.84 28.14 -21.01
N VAL A 362 0.00 27.69 -20.08
CA VAL A 362 -0.13 26.29 -19.69
C VAL A 362 -1.56 25.81 -19.86
N TYR A 363 -1.72 24.55 -20.24
CA TYR A 363 -3.01 23.88 -20.39
C TYR A 363 -3.09 22.73 -19.38
N PHE A 364 -4.10 22.78 -18.51
CA PHE A 364 -4.42 21.70 -17.57
C PHE A 364 -5.51 20.79 -18.15
N PRO A 365 -5.45 19.46 -17.94
CA PRO A 365 -6.36 18.49 -18.55
C PRO A 365 -7.86 18.70 -18.41
N ALA A 366 -8.30 19.33 -17.31
CA ALA A 366 -9.71 19.53 -17.00
C ALA A 366 -10.29 20.87 -17.54
N PHE A 367 -9.43 21.74 -18.08
CA PHE A 367 -9.78 23.12 -18.42
C PHE A 367 -9.72 23.36 -19.92
N SER A 368 -10.77 24.02 -20.44
CA SER A 368 -10.88 24.36 -21.85
C SER A 368 -10.04 25.58 -22.25
N GLU A 369 -9.70 26.42 -21.28
CA GLU A 369 -8.93 27.65 -21.50
C GLU A 369 -7.50 27.54 -20.95
N PRO A 370 -6.52 28.13 -21.64
CA PRO A 370 -5.15 28.20 -21.15
C PRO A 370 -4.98 29.20 -20.01
N PHE A 371 -4.04 28.91 -19.12
CA PHE A 371 -3.62 29.83 -18.07
C PHE A 371 -2.36 30.58 -18.50
N PRO A 372 -2.35 31.92 -18.50
CA PRO A 372 -1.14 32.69 -18.73
C PRO A 372 -0.18 32.52 -17.55
N ILE A 373 1.10 32.23 -17.85
CA ILE A 373 2.13 32.07 -16.82
C ILE A 373 3.19 33.15 -16.93
N LYS A 374 3.74 33.53 -15.77
CA LYS A 374 4.89 34.44 -15.68
C LYS A 374 6.10 33.68 -15.15
N VAL A 375 7.25 33.90 -15.77
CA VAL A 375 8.52 33.35 -15.28
C VAL A 375 8.95 34.16 -14.06
N ARG A 376 9.00 33.52 -12.89
CA ARG A 376 9.37 34.17 -11.62
C ARG A 376 10.87 34.09 -11.38
N GLN A 377 11.45 32.91 -11.58
CA GLN A 377 12.88 32.68 -11.45
C GLN A 377 13.34 31.57 -12.38
N VAL A 378 14.55 31.71 -12.92
CA VAL A 378 15.27 30.67 -13.64
C VAL A 378 16.59 30.39 -12.94
N ASP A 379 16.97 29.12 -12.83
CA ASP A 379 18.30 28.70 -12.41
C ASP A 379 19.10 28.19 -13.61
N THR A 380 20.28 28.77 -13.79
CA THR A 380 21.15 28.45 -14.91
C THR A 380 22.00 27.21 -14.67
N ARG A 381 22.18 26.79 -13.41
CA ARG A 381 23.10 25.71 -13.03
C ARG A 381 22.46 24.34 -13.12
N GLU A 382 21.22 24.20 -12.66
CA GLU A 382 20.48 22.93 -12.70
C GLU A 382 19.44 22.88 -13.81
N ASP A 383 19.29 23.93 -14.61
CA ASP A 383 18.29 24.03 -15.68
C ASP A 383 16.83 23.90 -15.18
N LEU A 384 16.51 24.65 -14.13
CA LEU A 384 15.18 24.72 -13.52
C LEU A 384 14.55 26.09 -13.72
N ALA A 385 13.23 26.12 -13.83
CA ALA A 385 12.44 27.34 -13.87
C ALA A 385 11.21 27.23 -12.96
N ILE A 386 10.95 28.32 -12.24
CA ILE A 386 9.73 28.50 -11.46
C ILE A 386 8.90 29.55 -12.17
N THR A 387 7.67 29.16 -12.48
CA THR A 387 6.67 30.02 -13.09
C THR A 387 5.47 30.13 -12.16
N THR A 388 4.65 31.16 -12.36
CA THR A 388 3.45 31.38 -11.55
C THR A 388 2.25 31.67 -12.42
N ILE A 389 1.13 31.05 -12.08
CA ILE A 389 -0.22 31.46 -12.50
C ILE A 389 -0.77 32.48 -11.50
N ASP A 390 -1.80 33.21 -11.89
CA ASP A 390 -2.55 34.07 -10.97
C ASP A 390 -3.12 33.20 -9.84
N PRO A 391 -2.79 33.47 -8.56
CA PRO A 391 -3.32 32.71 -7.43
C PRO A 391 -4.85 32.66 -7.40
N ASN A 392 -5.52 33.70 -7.91
CA ASN A 392 -7.00 33.76 -7.97
C ASN A 392 -7.58 32.88 -9.08
N SER A 393 -6.74 32.39 -9.99
CA SER A 393 -7.11 31.46 -11.07
C SER A 393 -6.73 30.02 -10.75
N VAL A 394 -6.29 29.73 -9.52
CA VAL A 394 -6.02 28.36 -9.07
C VAL A 394 -7.30 27.76 -8.52
N PHE A 395 -7.88 26.82 -9.26
CA PHE A 395 -9.08 26.11 -8.84
C PHE A 395 -8.73 24.82 -8.08
N PRO A 396 -9.61 24.33 -7.19
CA PRO A 396 -9.42 23.07 -6.45
C PRO A 396 -9.17 21.85 -7.35
N GLU A 397 -9.66 21.87 -8.58
CA GLU A 397 -9.47 20.81 -9.58
C GLU A 397 -8.04 20.73 -10.14
N ILE A 398 -7.17 21.69 -9.81
CA ILE A 398 -5.73 21.66 -10.11
C ILE A 398 -5.00 21.14 -8.85
N PRO A 399 -4.77 19.82 -8.75
CA PRO A 399 -4.14 19.23 -7.58
C PRO A 399 -2.71 19.75 -7.40
N VAL A 400 -2.27 19.76 -6.14
CA VAL A 400 -0.91 20.11 -5.76
C VAL A 400 -0.08 18.84 -5.69
N LEU A 401 0.99 18.78 -6.48
CA LEU A 401 1.88 17.62 -6.45
C LEU A 401 2.77 17.66 -5.20
N PRO A 402 2.77 16.60 -4.37
CA PRO A 402 3.57 16.56 -3.16
C PRO A 402 5.05 16.39 -3.52
N LEU A 403 5.91 17.22 -2.92
CA LEU A 403 7.35 17.16 -3.13
C LEU A 403 8.02 16.32 -2.05
N ASP A 404 8.99 15.48 -2.43
CA ASP A 404 9.80 14.77 -1.47
C ASP A 404 10.94 15.65 -0.95
N ILE A 405 10.76 16.22 0.24
CA ILE A 405 11.77 17.08 0.86
C ILE A 405 12.91 16.24 1.47
N GLY A 406 12.71 14.92 1.65
CA GLY A 406 13.71 13.99 2.18
C GLY A 406 14.75 13.58 1.13
N SER A 407 15.98 13.31 1.57
CA SER A 407 17.11 12.99 0.67
C SER A 407 17.16 11.51 0.21
N ASP A 408 16.38 10.61 0.82
CA ASP A 408 16.56 9.15 0.69
C ASP A 408 15.59 8.48 -0.29
N ALA A 409 14.76 9.27 -0.98
CA ALA A 409 13.70 8.74 -1.83
C ALA A 409 14.22 8.10 -3.13
N ALA A 410 15.38 8.56 -3.62
CA ALA A 410 15.99 8.06 -4.84
C ALA A 410 17.05 7.00 -4.51
N THR A 411 16.77 5.74 -4.81
CA THR A 411 17.70 4.61 -4.69
C THR A 411 17.68 3.81 -5.97
N VAL A 412 18.85 3.39 -6.45
CA VAL A 412 18.98 2.56 -7.66
C VAL A 412 18.14 1.28 -7.52
N GLY A 413 17.45 0.90 -8.59
CA GLY A 413 16.55 -0.25 -8.65
C GLY A 413 15.10 0.03 -8.20
N LYS A 414 14.83 1.18 -7.55
CA LYS A 414 13.45 1.53 -7.18
C LYS A 414 12.63 1.96 -8.39
N THR A 415 11.35 1.58 -8.37
CA THR A 415 10.36 2.01 -9.36
C THR A 415 10.14 3.51 -9.31
N VAL A 416 10.09 4.11 -10.49
CA VAL A 416 9.74 5.51 -10.69
C VAL A 416 8.67 5.64 -11.76
N ILE A 417 7.90 6.71 -11.66
CA ILE A 417 6.83 7.03 -12.61
C ILE A 417 7.05 8.46 -13.07
N THR A 418 7.01 8.70 -14.38
CA THR A 418 6.98 10.07 -14.93
C THR A 418 5.63 10.33 -15.56
N MET A 419 5.19 11.58 -15.47
CA MET A 419 3.91 12.00 -16.03
C MET A 419 4.09 13.30 -16.81
N GLY A 420 3.84 13.29 -18.12
CA GLY A 420 4.06 14.49 -18.94
C GLY A 420 3.54 14.39 -20.36
N TYR A 421 3.98 15.30 -21.23
CA TYR A 421 3.50 15.42 -22.61
C TYR A 421 4.61 15.15 -23.64
N PRO A 422 5.12 13.90 -23.73
CA PRO A 422 6.06 13.55 -24.78
C PRO A 422 5.39 13.71 -26.15
N ASN A 423 6.14 14.30 -27.09
CA ASN A 423 5.72 14.77 -28.41
C ASN A 423 4.53 15.75 -28.40
N GLY A 424 4.28 16.42 -27.26
CA GLY A 424 3.27 17.47 -27.14
C GLY A 424 1.88 17.07 -27.69
N PRO A 425 1.23 17.94 -28.50
CA PRO A 425 -0.07 17.65 -29.08
C PRO A 425 -0.05 16.60 -30.20
N ASP A 426 1.09 16.37 -30.85
CA ASP A 426 1.19 15.39 -31.94
C ASP A 426 0.91 13.97 -31.44
N ARG A 427 1.34 13.64 -30.21
CA ARG A 427 0.96 12.38 -29.58
C ARG A 427 -0.55 12.28 -29.34
N ILE A 428 -1.20 13.37 -28.94
CA ILE A 428 -2.64 13.37 -28.70
C ILE A 428 -3.38 13.15 -30.03
N LEU A 429 -2.92 13.77 -31.12
CA LEU A 429 -3.43 13.53 -32.47
C LEU A 429 -3.25 12.07 -32.91
N ALA A 430 -2.11 11.46 -32.60
CA ALA A 430 -1.83 10.06 -32.94
C ALA A 430 -2.69 9.05 -32.17
N MET A 431 -3.41 9.47 -31.12
CA MET A 431 -4.36 8.62 -30.38
C MET A 431 -5.80 8.68 -30.93
N VAL A 432 -6.03 9.52 -31.94
CA VAL A 432 -7.33 9.74 -32.56
C VAL A 432 -7.34 9.05 -33.93
N ASP A 433 -8.51 8.64 -34.42
CA ASP A 433 -8.65 7.98 -35.72
C ASP A 433 -8.02 8.81 -36.85
N ASP A 434 -7.36 8.15 -37.81
CA ASP A 434 -6.59 8.82 -38.87
C ASP A 434 -7.40 9.84 -39.68
N SER A 435 -8.71 9.63 -39.84
CA SER A 435 -9.61 10.56 -40.54
C SER A 435 -9.88 11.81 -39.71
N GLU A 436 -10.14 11.65 -38.41
CA GLU A 436 -10.34 12.75 -37.46
C GLU A 436 -9.02 13.51 -37.26
N ALA A 437 -7.89 12.83 -37.04
CA ALA A 437 -6.56 13.44 -36.93
C ALA A 437 -6.20 14.27 -38.18
N ARG A 438 -6.43 13.73 -39.38
CA ARG A 438 -6.24 14.49 -40.64
C ARG A 438 -7.16 15.71 -40.72
N SER A 439 -8.42 15.58 -40.29
CA SER A 439 -9.37 16.70 -40.30
C SER A 439 -9.00 17.81 -39.31
N ILE A 440 -8.55 17.43 -38.11
CA ILE A 440 -8.10 18.36 -37.05
C ILE A 440 -6.84 19.06 -37.53
N ASN A 441 -5.87 18.33 -38.07
CA ASN A 441 -4.64 18.92 -38.59
C ASN A 441 -4.89 19.84 -39.80
N ALA A 442 -5.79 19.46 -40.71
CA ALA A 442 -6.16 20.32 -41.84
C ALA A 442 -6.87 21.62 -41.42
N ARG A 443 -7.66 21.59 -40.33
CA ARG A 443 -8.41 22.76 -39.84
C ARG A 443 -7.61 23.64 -38.89
N TYR A 444 -6.77 23.04 -38.06
CA TYR A 444 -6.14 23.72 -36.91
C TYR A 444 -4.62 23.58 -36.88
N GLY A 445 -4.01 22.79 -37.76
CA GLY A 445 -2.55 22.56 -37.83
C GLY A 445 -1.75 23.74 -38.39
N SER A 446 -2.41 24.81 -38.82
CA SER A 446 -1.75 26.05 -39.26
C SER A 446 -1.06 26.81 -38.12
N SER A 447 -1.47 26.57 -36.87
CA SER A 447 -0.80 27.11 -35.68
C SER A 447 -0.93 26.10 -34.54
N LEU A 448 0.18 25.83 -33.86
CA LEU A 448 0.20 24.95 -32.69
C LEU A 448 -0.82 25.40 -31.62
N GLN A 449 -0.99 26.71 -31.45
CA GLN A 449 -1.93 27.25 -30.48
C GLN A 449 -3.38 26.86 -30.80
N THR A 450 -3.79 27.00 -32.05
CA THR A 450 -5.16 26.69 -32.47
C THR A 450 -5.45 25.21 -32.29
N LEU A 451 -4.48 24.36 -32.64
CA LEU A 451 -4.54 22.93 -32.41
C LEU A 451 -4.70 22.60 -30.93
N VAL A 452 -3.81 23.12 -30.06
CA VAL A 452 -3.86 22.82 -28.62
C VAL A 452 -5.14 23.38 -27.97
N ASN A 453 -5.61 24.57 -28.39
CA ASN A 453 -6.89 25.12 -27.94
C ASN A 453 -8.07 24.18 -28.28
N HIS A 454 -8.09 23.62 -29.48
CA HIS A 454 -9.13 22.66 -29.86
C HIS A 454 -9.05 21.36 -29.04
N LEU A 455 -7.83 20.86 -28.78
CA LEU A 455 -7.60 19.71 -27.90
C LEU A 455 -8.00 19.99 -26.45
N ALA A 456 -7.82 21.21 -25.96
CA ALA A 456 -8.25 21.65 -24.64
C ALA A 456 -9.78 21.70 -24.53
N GLN A 457 -10.45 22.31 -25.51
CA GLN A 457 -11.91 22.39 -25.57
C GLN A 457 -12.59 21.02 -25.64
N SER A 458 -11.96 20.06 -26.33
CA SER A 458 -12.42 18.68 -26.39
C SER A 458 -11.99 17.83 -25.17
N LYS A 459 -11.33 18.44 -24.17
CA LYS A 459 -10.79 17.78 -22.95
C LYS A 459 -9.87 16.60 -23.24
N ARG A 460 -9.19 16.63 -24.39
CA ARG A 460 -8.26 15.59 -24.86
C ARG A 460 -6.82 15.82 -24.39
N ILE A 461 -6.52 16.98 -23.79
CA ILE A 461 -5.20 17.24 -23.18
C ILE A 461 -5.06 16.35 -21.95
N GLN A 462 -4.32 15.25 -22.06
CA GLN A 462 -4.09 14.32 -20.96
C GLN A 462 -2.62 13.89 -20.95
N PRO A 463 -1.95 13.92 -19.79
CA PRO A 463 -0.55 13.54 -19.73
C PRO A 463 -0.37 12.04 -19.98
N LEU A 464 0.72 11.65 -20.62
CA LEU A 464 1.21 10.27 -20.59
C LEU A 464 1.72 9.97 -19.19
N LEU A 465 1.36 8.80 -18.66
CA LEU A 465 2.07 8.21 -17.54
C LEU A 465 2.94 7.05 -18.06
N THR A 466 4.22 7.06 -17.71
CA THR A 466 5.13 5.94 -17.97
C THR A 466 5.86 5.52 -16.70
N GLN A 467 6.07 4.22 -16.57
CA GLN A 467 6.78 3.61 -15.45
C GLN A 467 8.16 3.15 -15.89
N GLY A 468 9.12 3.19 -14.97
CA GLY A 468 10.46 2.64 -15.13
C GLY A 468 11.13 2.41 -13.77
N ALA A 469 12.43 2.24 -13.76
CA ALA A 469 13.28 2.11 -12.60
C ALA A 469 14.45 3.10 -12.65
N ILE A 470 14.97 3.46 -11.47
CA ILE A 470 16.21 4.21 -11.36
C ILE A 470 17.35 3.27 -11.74
N THR A 471 18.07 3.60 -12.80
CA THR A 471 19.17 2.78 -13.33
C THR A 471 20.53 3.20 -12.77
N ASP A 472 20.69 4.49 -12.47
CA ASP A 472 21.90 5.06 -11.87
C ASP A 472 21.56 6.33 -11.08
N LEU A 473 22.44 6.72 -10.16
CA LEU A 473 22.22 7.87 -9.30
C LEU A 473 23.53 8.62 -9.04
N ASP A 474 23.51 9.92 -9.35
CA ASP A 474 24.58 10.87 -9.07
C ASP A 474 24.10 11.97 -8.10
N ALA A 475 25.03 12.67 -7.47
CA ALA A 475 24.74 13.79 -6.57
C ALA A 475 23.95 14.94 -7.25
N ARG A 476 23.88 15.00 -8.58
CA ARG A 476 23.10 16.03 -9.29
C ARG A 476 22.07 15.48 -10.25
N ARG A 477 22.00 14.16 -10.48
CA ARG A 477 21.15 13.55 -11.49
C ARG A 477 20.59 12.22 -11.02
N ILE A 478 19.32 11.97 -11.33
CA ILE A 478 18.68 10.66 -11.19
C ILE A 478 18.54 10.10 -12.60
N VAL A 479 19.13 8.94 -12.88
CA VAL A 479 19.03 8.30 -14.20
C VAL A 479 17.96 7.21 -14.14
N HIS A 480 17.06 7.17 -15.13
CA HIS A 480 15.97 6.21 -15.18
C HIS A 480 15.62 5.75 -16.60
N ASP A 481 15.00 4.60 -16.72
CA ASP A 481 14.56 4.02 -18.00
C ASP A 481 13.08 4.30 -18.34
N ALA A 482 12.34 5.01 -17.49
CA ALA A 482 10.95 5.36 -17.75
C ALA A 482 10.81 6.14 -19.06
N ARG A 483 10.03 5.59 -20.01
CA ARG A 483 9.96 6.09 -21.40
C ARG A 483 9.49 7.55 -21.45
N THR A 484 10.22 8.39 -22.18
CA THR A 484 9.84 9.77 -22.47
C THR A 484 10.31 10.16 -23.88
N ALA A 485 9.99 11.38 -24.32
CA ALA A 485 10.45 11.95 -25.57
C ALA A 485 10.56 13.48 -25.43
N GLU A 486 10.91 14.18 -26.51
CA GLU A 486 10.86 15.64 -26.58
C GLU A 486 9.48 16.16 -26.15
N GLY A 487 9.42 17.27 -25.42
CA GLY A 487 8.18 17.76 -24.78
C GLY A 487 7.86 17.11 -23.43
N GLY A 488 8.47 15.96 -23.09
CA GLY A 488 8.45 15.36 -21.76
C GLY A 488 9.39 16.03 -20.75
N SER A 489 10.21 16.99 -21.18
CA SER A 489 11.04 17.82 -20.29
C SER A 489 10.16 18.69 -19.38
N GLY A 490 10.54 18.76 -18.11
CA GLY A 490 9.82 19.44 -17.04
C GLY A 490 8.76 18.57 -16.36
N ALA A 491 8.60 17.31 -16.79
CA ALA A 491 7.68 16.37 -16.17
C ALA A 491 8.11 15.99 -14.73
N PRO A 492 7.19 15.85 -13.77
CA PRO A 492 7.50 15.32 -12.45
C PRO A 492 7.91 13.84 -12.55
N LEU A 493 8.97 13.49 -11.81
CA LEU A 493 9.37 12.10 -11.56
C LEU A 493 8.92 11.72 -10.14
N PHE A 494 8.00 10.77 -10.03
CA PHE A 494 7.47 10.25 -8.78
C PHE A 494 8.26 9.04 -8.30
N GLY A 495 8.54 8.98 -7.00
CA GLY A 495 9.08 7.81 -6.32
C GLY A 495 7.99 6.84 -5.83
N GLN A 496 8.39 5.76 -5.19
CA GLN A 496 7.49 4.73 -4.60
C GLN A 496 6.57 5.28 -3.49
N THR A 497 6.91 6.43 -2.91
CA THR A 497 6.09 7.13 -1.91
C THR A 497 4.90 7.87 -2.52
N GLY A 498 4.85 8.00 -3.85
CA GLY A 498 3.90 8.85 -4.56
C GLY A 498 4.24 10.35 -4.51
N LYS A 499 5.39 10.71 -3.94
CA LYS A 499 5.91 12.09 -3.95
C LYS A 499 6.86 12.31 -5.12
N VAL A 500 6.94 13.54 -5.59
CA VAL A 500 7.86 13.96 -6.65
C VAL A 500 9.29 14.01 -6.10
N ILE A 501 10.17 13.19 -6.66
CA ILE A 501 11.59 13.08 -6.28
C ILE A 501 12.52 13.80 -7.26
N GLY A 502 12.02 14.19 -8.44
CA GLY A 502 12.79 14.95 -9.41
C GLY A 502 11.97 15.55 -10.53
N VAL A 503 12.65 16.33 -11.39
CA VAL A 503 12.09 16.94 -12.60
C VAL A 503 12.81 16.36 -13.80
N ASN A 504 12.07 15.70 -14.68
CA ASN A 504 12.59 15.05 -15.88
C ASN A 504 13.22 16.07 -16.83
N PHE A 505 14.40 15.74 -17.31
CA PHE A 505 15.21 16.46 -18.27
C PHE A 505 15.76 15.40 -19.25
N GLY A 506 14.95 15.01 -20.24
CA GLY A 506 15.34 13.99 -21.23
C GLY A 506 15.84 14.64 -22.53
N VAL A 507 16.64 14.02 -23.41
CA VAL A 507 17.66 12.94 -23.34
C VAL A 507 18.67 13.29 -24.44
N PHE A 508 19.95 12.94 -24.26
CA PHE A 508 20.94 12.97 -25.34
C PHE A 508 20.38 12.30 -26.61
N ALA A 509 20.42 13.00 -27.75
CA ALA A 509 19.92 12.49 -29.03
C ALA A 509 20.56 11.15 -29.47
N ASP A 510 21.70 10.79 -28.88
CA ASP A 510 22.48 9.60 -29.24
C ASP A 510 22.22 8.36 -28.35
N ASN A 511 21.50 8.48 -27.21
CA ASN A 511 21.19 7.34 -26.34
C ASN A 511 19.76 7.37 -25.78
N THR A 512 18.85 6.68 -26.46
CA THR A 512 17.41 6.59 -26.10
C THR A 512 17.11 5.68 -24.91
N ALA A 513 18.11 5.00 -24.33
CA ALA A 513 17.92 4.01 -23.27
C ALA A 513 17.95 4.60 -21.84
N ALA A 514 18.42 5.84 -21.66
CA ALA A 514 18.58 6.43 -20.33
C ALA A 514 18.09 7.88 -20.29
N ASN A 515 17.09 8.15 -19.45
CA ASN A 515 16.57 9.48 -19.18
C ASN A 515 17.16 10.02 -17.89
N MET A 516 17.17 11.34 -17.73
CA MET A 516 17.71 11.99 -16.53
C MET A 516 16.66 12.88 -15.89
N ALA A 517 16.72 13.00 -14.57
CA ALA A 517 15.94 13.95 -13.80
C ALA A 517 16.83 14.72 -12.83
N ILE A 518 16.47 15.98 -12.61
CA ILE A 518 17.11 16.84 -11.60
C ILE A 518 16.46 16.54 -10.24
N PRO A 519 17.23 16.22 -9.19
CA PRO A 519 16.69 15.95 -7.86
C PRO A 519 15.82 17.10 -7.33
N ILE A 520 14.68 16.76 -6.71
CA ILE A 520 13.69 17.75 -6.28
C ILE A 520 14.21 18.72 -5.20
N ARG A 521 15.25 18.33 -4.43
CA ARG A 521 15.90 19.21 -3.44
C ARG A 521 16.34 20.56 -4.01
N TYR A 522 16.76 20.59 -5.28
CA TYR A 522 17.15 21.83 -5.95
C TYR A 522 15.94 22.71 -6.22
N VAL A 523 14.82 22.12 -6.63
CA VAL A 523 13.53 22.82 -6.81
C VAL A 523 13.04 23.39 -5.49
N VAL A 524 13.03 22.60 -4.41
CA VAL A 524 12.60 23.03 -3.07
C VAL A 524 13.42 24.24 -2.60
N THR A 525 14.74 24.21 -2.81
CA THR A 525 15.63 25.33 -2.46
C THR A 525 15.24 26.62 -3.19
N ILE A 526 14.91 26.53 -4.48
CA ILE A 526 14.52 27.72 -5.28
C ILE A 526 13.11 28.16 -4.89
N LEU A 527 12.18 27.25 -4.65
CA LEU A 527 10.80 27.55 -4.21
C LEU A 527 10.79 28.31 -2.88
N GLN A 528 11.52 27.82 -1.88
CA GLN A 528 11.59 28.46 -0.55
C GLN A 528 12.15 29.88 -0.62
N ARG A 529 13.18 30.12 -1.45
CA ARG A 529 13.72 31.47 -1.70
C ARG A 529 12.70 32.42 -2.31
N ASN A 530 11.70 31.89 -3.00
CA ASN A 530 10.60 32.66 -3.58
C ASN A 530 9.41 32.81 -2.63
N GLY A 531 9.49 32.35 -1.38
CA GLY A 531 8.39 32.45 -0.42
C GLY A 531 7.31 31.37 -0.59
N TRP A 532 7.62 30.27 -1.29
CA TRP A 532 6.76 29.09 -1.31
C TRP A 532 6.86 28.35 0.03
N LYS A 533 5.70 27.94 0.57
CA LYS A 533 5.58 27.04 1.72
C LYS A 533 5.01 25.70 1.24
N SER A 534 5.47 24.61 1.85
CA SER A 534 4.91 23.28 1.55
C SER A 534 3.44 23.22 2.00
N PRO A 535 2.54 22.54 1.26
CA PRO A 535 1.17 22.30 1.70
C PRO A 535 1.10 21.65 3.10
N GLU A 536 2.06 20.79 3.43
CA GLU A 536 2.17 20.15 4.75
C GLU A 536 2.49 21.18 5.86
N GLN A 537 3.28 22.22 5.54
CA GLN A 537 3.59 23.30 6.48
C GLN A 537 2.43 24.27 6.64
N GLN A 538 1.62 24.48 5.60
CA GLN A 538 0.42 25.32 5.65
C GLN A 538 -0.74 24.69 6.44
N LEU A 539 -0.77 23.36 6.60
CA LEU A 539 -1.77 22.66 7.42
C LEU A 539 -1.45 22.71 8.93
N THR A 540 -0.22 23.11 9.30
CA THR A 540 0.27 23.12 10.68
C THR A 540 0.32 24.55 11.29
N GLU A 541 0.11 25.58 10.46
CA GLU A 541 -0.09 26.98 10.87
C GLU A 541 -1.59 27.31 10.88
#